data_AF-A0A976JKX9-F1
#
_entry.id   AF-A0A976JKX9-F1
#
_cell.length_a   1.000
_cell.length_b   1.000
_cell.length_c   1.000
_cell.angle_alpha   90.00
_cell.angle_beta   90.00
_cell.angle_gamma   90.00
#
_symmetry.space_group_name_H-M   'P 1'
#
loop_
_entity.id
_entity.type
_entity.pdbx_description
1 polymer ?
#
loop_
_entity_poly.entity_id
_entity_poly.type
_entity_poly.pdbx_seq_one_letter_code
_entity_poly.pdbx_strand_id
1 'polypeptide(L)'
;MRTLSLDPRNLKKPLLAHDSLGERELGKLSTAFQPGEWVLADDGKGDKYLLGYINPFINRGDQFRAIGTAQKSVEKSSEEEIAAKIIEQRITAAIEKRSDFGYLKESCRLIFGGSDMLPGLVVDKVEKYLLVQINAMGIYRHLKVIEQILVFQFPSLEIIHLQSKNLSMGEDIPDHSSDVNEEWIRAVESDLRMSISKENLQKTGFYFDHRDNRKRLEALVKARLQKASTSVDLFSYLGAWGMTLLKTGVDKCVFVDQAKLESEFEKNLEENGFSDRGTFVRQDVFKYLDECKNNKIKFDIVVSDPPAFIKNVKDKKKAIVGYEKLHSKALTCISEGGLFVAASCTQPVSIEEFDMSVKRSADRLNLGIESF
;
A
#
# COMPACT_ATOMS: atom_id res chain seq x y z
N MET A 1 -30.37 0.40 15.31
CA MET A 1 -29.80 0.96 14.05
C MET A 1 -30.89 1.09 12.99
N ARG A 2 -30.71 1.94 11.97
CA ARG A 2 -31.63 2.01 10.83
C ARG A 2 -31.37 0.91 9.79
N THR A 3 -32.41 0.56 9.04
CA THR A 3 -32.36 -0.43 7.96
C THR A 3 -32.53 0.25 6.61
N LEU A 4 -31.63 -0.05 5.67
CA LEU A 4 -31.64 0.29 4.26
C LEU A 4 -32.21 -0.90 3.48
N SER A 5 -33.39 -0.76 2.91
CA SER A 5 -33.95 -1.77 2.02
C SER A 5 -33.32 -1.67 0.62
N LEU A 6 -32.76 -2.77 0.13
CA LEU A 6 -32.18 -2.89 -1.20
C LEU A 6 -33.22 -3.46 -2.17
N ASP A 7 -33.29 -2.94 -3.39
CA ASP A 7 -34.12 -3.53 -4.44
C ASP A 7 -33.39 -4.75 -5.03
N PRO A 8 -33.94 -5.98 -4.88
CA PRO A 8 -33.28 -7.19 -5.38
C PRO A 8 -33.04 -7.18 -6.89
N ARG A 9 -33.79 -6.37 -7.65
CA ARG A 9 -33.63 -6.22 -9.11
C ARG A 9 -32.37 -5.45 -9.48
N ASN A 10 -31.84 -4.63 -8.58
CA ASN A 10 -30.60 -3.89 -8.79
C ASN A 10 -29.36 -4.71 -8.44
N LEU A 11 -29.53 -5.83 -7.73
CA LEU A 11 -28.43 -6.70 -7.30
C LEU A 11 -28.11 -7.74 -8.38
N LYS A 12 -26.91 -7.64 -8.97
CA LYS A 12 -26.46 -8.57 -10.03
C LYS A 12 -25.97 -9.92 -9.52
N LYS A 13 -25.64 -10.01 -8.23
CA LYS A 13 -25.10 -11.20 -7.54
C LYS A 13 -25.60 -11.22 -6.10
N PRO A 14 -25.62 -12.39 -5.43
CA PRO A 14 -25.82 -12.45 -3.99
C PRO A 14 -24.78 -11.59 -3.26
N LEU A 15 -25.22 -10.90 -2.22
CA LEU A 15 -24.36 -10.03 -1.43
C LEU A 15 -23.43 -10.83 -0.52
N LEU A 16 -22.15 -10.48 -0.55
CA LEU A 16 -21.12 -11.00 0.34
C LEU A 16 -20.86 -10.01 1.49
N ALA A 17 -20.33 -10.53 2.59
CA ALA A 17 -20.08 -9.76 3.81
C ALA A 17 -19.10 -8.56 3.63
N HIS A 18 -18.40 -8.48 2.50
CA HIS A 18 -17.42 -7.45 2.15
C HIS A 18 -17.83 -6.65 0.91
N ASP A 19 -19.05 -6.83 0.39
CA ASP A 19 -19.50 -6.09 -0.79
C ASP A 19 -19.76 -4.62 -0.45
N SER A 20 -19.17 -3.73 -1.25
CA SER A 20 -19.49 -2.32 -1.25
C SER A 20 -20.47 -2.00 -2.38
N LEU A 21 -21.38 -1.05 -2.15
CA LEU A 21 -22.49 -0.74 -3.05
C LEU A 21 -22.45 0.74 -3.43
N GLY A 22 -22.64 1.03 -4.71
CA GLY A 22 -22.75 2.39 -5.24
C GLY A 22 -24.18 2.74 -5.63
N GLU A 23 -24.34 3.90 -6.28
CA GLU A 23 -25.65 4.40 -6.71
C GLU A 23 -26.42 3.43 -7.62
N ARG A 24 -25.72 2.57 -8.38
CA ARG A 24 -26.36 1.59 -9.27
C ARG A 24 -27.12 0.53 -8.50
N GLU A 25 -26.56 0.05 -7.40
CA GLU A 25 -27.15 -0.98 -6.55
C GLU A 25 -28.15 -0.36 -5.56
N LEU A 26 -27.83 0.81 -5.01
CA LEU A 26 -28.61 1.46 -3.95
C LEU A 26 -29.77 2.32 -4.47
N GLY A 27 -29.71 2.78 -5.73
CA GLY A 27 -30.61 3.82 -6.22
C GLY A 27 -30.37 5.17 -5.53
N LYS A 28 -31.35 6.07 -5.62
CA LYS A 28 -31.27 7.39 -4.98
C LYS A 28 -31.48 7.25 -3.47
N LEU A 29 -30.41 7.45 -2.70
CA LEU A 29 -30.45 7.41 -1.25
C LEU A 29 -31.24 8.59 -0.66
N SER A 30 -31.90 8.32 0.47
CA SER A 30 -32.59 9.35 1.26
C SER A 30 -31.59 10.32 1.89
N THR A 31 -31.92 11.61 1.88
CA THR A 31 -31.16 12.64 2.62
C THR A 31 -31.29 12.51 4.14
N ALA A 32 -32.12 11.59 4.62
CA ALA A 32 -32.25 11.31 6.04
C ALA A 32 -31.03 10.55 6.63
N PHE A 33 -30.22 9.89 5.81
CA PHE A 33 -29.00 9.22 6.28
C PHE A 33 -27.89 10.24 6.53
N GLN A 34 -27.16 10.07 7.64
CA GLN A 34 -26.00 10.91 7.93
C GLN A 34 -24.73 10.31 7.32
N PRO A 35 -23.74 11.14 6.93
CA PRO A 35 -22.45 10.64 6.49
C PRO A 35 -21.79 9.73 7.53
N GLY A 36 -21.43 8.53 7.08
CA GLY A 36 -20.77 7.52 7.89
C GLY A 36 -21.69 6.75 8.83
N GLU A 37 -22.99 6.99 8.83
CA GLU A 37 -23.90 6.26 9.71
C GLU A 37 -23.87 4.76 9.45
N TRP A 38 -23.81 3.97 10.52
CA TRP A 38 -23.87 2.52 10.40
C TRP A 38 -25.32 2.05 10.28
N VAL A 39 -25.56 1.23 9.27
CA VAL A 39 -26.90 0.76 8.90
C VAL A 39 -26.90 -0.73 8.60
N LEU A 40 -28.07 -1.33 8.74
CA LEU A 40 -28.34 -2.68 8.24
C LEU A 40 -28.84 -2.57 6.80
N ALA A 41 -28.25 -3.28 5.86
CA ALA A 41 -28.77 -3.40 4.51
C ALA A 41 -29.49 -4.74 4.33
N ASP A 42 -30.76 -4.66 3.91
CA ASP A 42 -31.68 -5.78 3.75
C ASP A 42 -31.96 -6.02 2.26
N ASP A 43 -31.62 -7.19 1.74
CA ASP A 43 -31.92 -7.59 0.37
C ASP A 43 -33.28 -8.30 0.22
N GLY A 44 -34.08 -8.33 1.30
CA GLY A 44 -35.38 -8.99 1.37
C GLY A 44 -35.31 -10.51 1.35
N LYS A 45 -34.12 -11.12 1.44
CA LYS A 45 -33.92 -12.57 1.37
C LYS A 45 -33.41 -13.13 2.71
N GLY A 46 -34.35 -13.53 3.56
CA GLY A 46 -34.08 -14.26 4.80
C GLY A 46 -33.80 -13.35 6.00
N ASP A 47 -33.17 -13.89 7.04
CA ASP A 47 -33.00 -13.24 8.35
C ASP A 47 -31.61 -12.61 8.58
N LYS A 48 -30.83 -12.41 7.51
CA LYS A 48 -29.48 -11.86 7.56
C LYS A 48 -29.41 -10.51 6.86
N TYR A 49 -28.82 -9.55 7.55
CA TYR A 49 -28.55 -8.22 7.04
C TYR A 49 -27.06 -8.11 6.72
N LEU A 50 -26.72 -7.33 5.69
CA LEU A 50 -25.38 -6.75 5.61
C LEU A 50 -25.27 -5.67 6.67
N LEU A 51 -24.16 -5.65 7.41
CA LEU A 51 -23.83 -4.52 8.25
C LEU A 51 -22.74 -3.71 7.56
N GLY A 52 -22.91 -2.39 7.54
CA GLY A 52 -21.97 -1.47 6.94
C GLY A 52 -22.27 -0.05 7.36
N TYR A 53 -21.58 0.89 6.75
CA TYR A 53 -21.86 2.30 6.91
C TYR A 53 -22.11 2.97 5.56
N ILE A 54 -22.95 4.00 5.61
CA ILE A 54 -23.45 4.70 4.42
C ILE A 54 -22.96 6.14 4.40
N ASN A 55 -22.64 6.64 3.21
CA ASN A 55 -22.41 8.05 2.97
C ASN A 55 -23.16 8.47 1.69
N PRO A 56 -24.32 9.15 1.82
CA PRO A 56 -25.15 9.50 0.66
C PRO A 56 -24.56 10.61 -0.21
N PHE A 57 -23.51 11.32 0.25
CA PHE A 57 -22.88 12.41 -0.50
C PHE A 57 -21.74 11.95 -1.42
N ILE A 58 -21.41 10.66 -1.41
CA ILE A 58 -20.44 10.10 -2.36
C ILE A 58 -21.09 10.05 -3.75
N ASN A 59 -20.59 10.90 -4.65
CA ASN A 59 -21.13 11.05 -6.01
C ASN A 59 -20.53 10.04 -7.01
N ARG A 60 -19.37 9.45 -6.68
CA ARG A 60 -18.68 8.46 -7.53
C ARG A 60 -17.96 7.45 -6.64
N GLY A 61 -18.43 6.21 -6.68
CA GLY A 61 -17.86 5.10 -5.92
C GLY A 61 -18.87 4.49 -4.95
N ASP A 62 -18.33 3.83 -3.93
CA ASP A 62 -19.11 3.10 -2.95
C ASP A 62 -19.75 4.05 -1.94
N GLN A 63 -21.09 4.11 -1.95
CA GLN A 63 -21.91 4.87 -1.00
C GLN A 63 -22.19 4.05 0.26
N PHE A 64 -22.25 2.73 0.16
CA PHE A 64 -22.32 1.81 1.29
C PHE A 64 -21.11 0.89 1.28
N ARG A 65 -20.48 0.67 2.43
CA ARG A 65 -19.34 -0.23 2.57
C ARG A 65 -19.62 -1.25 3.66
N ALA A 66 -19.67 -2.51 3.29
CA ALA A 66 -19.91 -3.60 4.24
C ALA A 66 -18.70 -3.86 5.13
N ILE A 67 -18.98 -4.23 6.38
CA ILE A 67 -18.02 -4.63 7.42
C ILE A 67 -18.37 -6.01 8.01
N GLY A 68 -19.44 -6.62 7.51
CA GLY A 68 -19.87 -7.94 7.94
C GLY A 68 -21.35 -8.21 7.67
N THR A 69 -21.87 -9.18 8.41
CA THR A 69 -23.29 -9.53 8.43
C THR A 69 -23.80 -9.47 9.86
N ALA A 70 -25.09 -9.17 10.02
CA ALA A 70 -25.78 -9.16 11.29
C ALA A 70 -27.08 -9.96 11.20
N GLN A 71 -27.51 -10.54 12.33
CA GLN A 71 -28.84 -11.14 12.44
C GLN A 71 -29.88 -10.08 12.79
N LYS A 72 -31.15 -10.34 12.47
CA LYS A 72 -32.29 -9.46 12.76
C LYS A 72 -32.40 -9.00 14.23
N SER A 73 -31.96 -9.84 15.18
CA SER A 73 -31.97 -9.53 16.61
C SER A 73 -31.15 -8.29 16.99
N VAL A 74 -30.21 -7.87 16.13
CA VAL A 74 -29.31 -6.72 16.33
C VAL A 74 -30.02 -5.37 16.18
N GLU A 75 -31.24 -5.33 15.63
CA GLU A 75 -32.03 -4.09 15.47
C GLU A 75 -32.24 -3.33 16.80
N LYS A 76 -32.26 -4.05 17.94
CA LYS A 76 -32.52 -3.51 19.28
C LYS A 76 -31.29 -2.90 19.97
N SER A 77 -30.09 -3.09 19.45
CA SER A 77 -28.85 -2.55 20.01
C SER A 77 -28.52 -1.18 19.42
N SER A 78 -27.80 -0.36 20.20
CA SER A 78 -27.33 0.95 19.73
C SER A 78 -26.23 0.78 18.68
N GLU A 79 -26.11 1.76 17.77
CA GLU A 79 -25.03 1.80 16.77
C GLU A 79 -23.66 1.73 17.44
N GLU A 80 -23.44 2.52 18.49
CA GLU A 80 -22.16 2.63 19.20
C GLU A 80 -21.72 1.29 19.82
N GLU A 81 -22.63 0.58 20.48
CA GLU A 81 -22.32 -0.73 21.09
C GLU A 81 -21.92 -1.78 20.05
N ILE A 82 -22.66 -1.81 18.93
CA ILE A 82 -22.41 -2.76 17.84
C ILE A 82 -21.09 -2.42 17.15
N ALA A 83 -20.86 -1.13 16.87
CA ALA A 83 -19.66 -0.66 16.24
C ALA A 83 -18.42 -0.98 17.08
N ALA A 84 -18.46 -0.70 18.38
CA ALA A 84 -17.35 -0.98 19.26
C ALA A 84 -16.96 -2.47 19.25
N LYS A 85 -17.95 -3.35 19.43
CA LYS A 85 -17.72 -4.80 19.41
C LYS A 85 -17.14 -5.30 18.09
N ILE A 86 -17.65 -4.81 16.97
CA ILE A 86 -17.19 -5.27 15.65
C ILE A 86 -15.80 -4.72 15.34
N ILE A 87 -15.55 -3.45 15.61
CA ILE A 87 -14.23 -2.84 15.44
C ILE A 87 -13.20 -3.59 16.28
N GLU A 88 -13.48 -3.87 17.55
CA GLU A 88 -12.60 -4.66 18.42
C GLU A 88 -12.30 -6.03 17.83
N GLN A 89 -13.33 -6.76 17.40
CA GLN A 89 -13.17 -8.08 16.78
C GLN A 89 -12.31 -8.02 15.51
N ARG A 90 -12.53 -7.03 14.64
CA ARG A 90 -11.77 -6.89 13.38
C ARG A 90 -10.32 -6.47 13.61
N ILE A 91 -10.08 -5.50 14.49
CA ILE A 91 -8.73 -5.06 14.84
C ILE A 91 -7.96 -6.24 15.45
N THR A 92 -8.56 -6.97 16.39
CA THR A 92 -7.93 -8.14 17.03
C THR A 92 -7.58 -9.21 16.00
N ALA A 93 -8.53 -9.59 15.13
CA ALA A 93 -8.28 -10.58 14.08
C ALA A 93 -7.20 -10.12 13.08
N ALA A 94 -7.15 -8.83 12.75
CA ALA A 94 -6.12 -8.28 11.87
C ALA A 94 -4.73 -8.37 12.50
N ILE A 95 -4.60 -8.08 13.80
CA ILE A 95 -3.36 -8.19 14.58
C ILE A 95 -2.91 -9.65 14.68
N GLU A 96 -3.82 -10.56 15.06
CA GLU A 96 -3.54 -12.01 15.15
C GLU A 96 -2.99 -12.54 13.83
N LYS A 97 -3.63 -12.18 12.71
CA LYS A 97 -3.14 -12.53 11.37
C LYS A 97 -1.70 -12.08 11.12
N ARG A 98 -1.30 -10.87 11.55
CA ARG A 98 0.11 -10.40 11.39
C ARG A 98 1.04 -11.11 12.37
N SER A 99 0.55 -11.51 13.53
CA SER A 99 1.29 -12.33 14.50
C SER A 99 1.66 -13.68 13.89
N ASP A 100 0.73 -14.33 13.19
CA ASP A 100 0.94 -15.65 12.56
C ASP A 100 2.07 -15.63 11.52
N PHE A 101 2.21 -14.53 10.76
CA PHE A 101 3.32 -14.33 9.84
C PHE A 101 4.61 -13.84 10.53
N GLY A 102 4.59 -13.61 11.84
CA GLY A 102 5.72 -13.09 12.62
C GLY A 102 6.04 -11.62 12.35
N TYR A 103 5.14 -10.86 11.74
CA TYR A 103 5.38 -9.48 11.29
C TYR A 103 5.40 -8.47 12.44
N LEU A 104 4.77 -8.80 13.57
CA LEU A 104 4.72 -7.91 14.75
C LEU A 104 6.08 -7.65 15.40
N LYS A 105 7.10 -8.48 15.10
CA LYS A 105 8.47 -8.31 15.61
C LYS A 105 9.14 -7.03 15.09
N GLU A 106 8.71 -6.53 13.94
CA GLU A 106 9.26 -5.35 13.28
C GLU A 106 8.15 -4.33 13.01
N SER A 107 8.42 -3.32 12.19
CA SER A 107 7.36 -2.47 11.64
C SER A 107 6.50 -3.28 10.67
N CYS A 108 5.21 -2.99 10.52
CA CYS A 108 4.34 -3.66 9.55
C CYS A 108 3.01 -2.95 9.39
N ARG A 109 2.28 -3.27 8.31
CA ARG A 109 0.86 -2.93 8.20
C ARG A 109 0.01 -3.85 9.06
N LEU A 110 -0.59 -3.29 10.11
CA LEU A 110 -1.53 -4.00 11.00
C LEU A 110 -2.91 -4.13 10.35
N ILE A 111 -3.42 -3.06 9.73
CA ILE A 111 -4.78 -3.01 9.17
C ILE A 111 -4.72 -2.42 7.76
N PHE A 112 -5.36 -3.09 6.80
CA PHE A 112 -5.42 -2.69 5.39
C PHE A 112 -6.85 -2.61 4.85
N GLY A 113 -7.64 -1.72 5.43
CA GLY A 113 -8.94 -1.34 4.91
C GLY A 113 -9.91 -2.51 4.81
N GLY A 114 -10.56 -2.63 3.66
CA GLY A 114 -11.56 -3.68 3.40
C GLY A 114 -10.99 -5.10 3.45
N SER A 115 -9.68 -5.27 3.24
CA SER A 115 -9.02 -6.59 3.34
C SER A 115 -9.05 -7.16 4.76
N ASP A 116 -9.20 -6.29 5.76
CA ASP A 116 -9.34 -6.65 7.17
C ASP A 116 -10.75 -6.29 7.70
N MET A 117 -11.73 -6.17 6.79
CA MET A 117 -13.14 -5.87 7.11
C MET A 117 -13.36 -4.53 7.82
N LEU A 118 -12.44 -3.57 7.64
CA LEU A 118 -12.53 -2.20 8.15
C LEU A 118 -12.27 -1.21 7.00
N PRO A 119 -13.14 -1.13 5.97
CA PRO A 119 -12.89 -0.28 4.81
C PRO A 119 -12.61 1.16 5.24
N GLY A 120 -11.60 1.78 4.66
CA GLY A 120 -11.18 3.13 5.04
C GLY A 120 -10.32 3.24 6.30
N LEU A 121 -10.02 2.18 7.04
CA LEU A 121 -9.00 2.22 8.11
C LEU A 121 -7.67 1.62 7.62
N VAL A 122 -6.57 2.35 7.76
CA VAL A 122 -5.22 1.82 7.59
C VAL A 122 -4.43 2.11 8.86
N VAL A 123 -3.74 1.09 9.38
CA VAL A 123 -2.87 1.24 10.55
C VAL A 123 -1.53 0.57 10.26
N ASP A 124 -0.46 1.36 10.33
CA ASP A 124 0.92 0.89 10.20
C ASP A 124 1.61 1.00 11.57
N LYS A 125 2.16 -0.10 12.07
CA LYS A 125 3.01 -0.14 13.26
C LYS A 125 4.44 0.19 12.85
N VAL A 126 5.04 1.23 13.44
CA VAL A 126 6.42 1.64 13.15
C VAL A 126 7.17 2.02 14.42
N GLU A 127 8.25 1.31 14.78
CA GLU A 127 8.98 1.50 16.04
C GLU A 127 8.07 1.74 17.26
N LYS A 128 7.96 2.99 17.72
CA LYS A 128 7.18 3.45 18.88
C LYS A 128 5.79 4.00 18.54
N TYR A 129 5.38 3.94 17.28
CA TYR A 129 4.16 4.55 16.79
C TYR A 129 3.21 3.58 16.13
N LEU A 130 1.93 3.93 16.20
CA LEU A 130 0.86 3.47 15.33
C LEU A 130 0.46 4.63 14.43
N LEU A 131 0.80 4.55 13.14
CA LEU A 131 0.35 5.50 12.14
C LEU A 131 -1.06 5.12 11.70
N VAL A 132 -2.04 5.94 12.07
CA VAL A 132 -3.46 5.69 11.82
C VAL A 132 -3.94 6.62 10.72
N GLN A 133 -4.50 6.07 9.65
CA GLN A 133 -5.11 6.83 8.58
C GLN A 133 -6.56 6.41 8.39
N ILE A 134 -7.48 7.39 8.47
CA ILE A 134 -8.91 7.17 8.25
C ILE A 134 -9.36 7.86 6.96
N ASN A 135 -9.92 7.07 6.05
CA ASN A 135 -10.33 7.47 4.71
C ASN A 135 -11.86 7.35 4.49
N ALA A 136 -12.62 6.96 5.52
CA ALA A 136 -14.06 6.82 5.43
C ALA A 136 -14.75 7.42 6.66
N MET A 137 -15.78 8.25 6.44
CA MET A 137 -16.51 8.92 7.52
C MET A 137 -17.12 7.93 8.51
N GLY A 138 -17.58 6.77 8.06
CA GLY A 138 -18.18 5.77 8.96
C GLY A 138 -17.19 5.12 9.91
N ILE A 139 -15.91 5.07 9.56
CA ILE A 139 -14.85 4.68 10.50
C ILE A 139 -14.50 5.87 11.41
N TYR A 140 -14.43 7.08 10.84
CA TYR A 140 -14.10 8.29 11.59
C TYR A 140 -15.04 8.57 12.77
N ARG A 141 -16.35 8.30 12.61
CA ARG A 141 -17.35 8.41 13.70
C ARG A 141 -16.99 7.61 14.94
N HIS A 142 -16.20 6.54 14.79
CA HIS A 142 -15.76 5.68 15.88
C HIS A 142 -14.25 5.81 16.18
N LEU A 143 -13.62 6.91 15.78
CA LEU A 143 -12.20 7.18 16.01
C LEU A 143 -11.78 6.95 17.47
N LYS A 144 -12.55 7.44 18.44
CA LYS A 144 -12.23 7.26 19.88
C LYS A 144 -12.24 5.81 20.32
N VAL A 145 -13.13 5.00 19.77
CA VAL A 145 -13.19 3.56 20.06
C VAL A 145 -11.98 2.85 19.46
N ILE A 146 -11.61 3.21 18.23
CA ILE A 146 -10.42 2.68 17.55
C ILE A 146 -9.16 3.02 18.35
N GLU A 147 -9.00 4.27 18.78
CA GLU A 147 -7.87 4.71 19.62
C GLU A 147 -7.77 3.87 20.90
N GLN A 148 -8.88 3.68 21.62
CA GLN A 148 -8.89 2.89 22.85
C GLN A 148 -8.47 1.43 22.63
N ILE A 149 -8.97 0.80 21.57
CA ILE A 149 -8.62 -0.59 21.23
C ILE A 149 -7.14 -0.69 20.86
N LEU A 150 -6.63 0.25 20.04
CA LEU A 150 -5.22 0.26 19.64
C LEU A 150 -4.29 0.49 20.83
N VAL A 151 -4.62 1.41 21.74
CA VAL A 151 -3.86 1.64 22.99
C VAL A 151 -3.91 0.41 23.89
N PHE A 152 -5.06 -0.27 23.98
CA PHE A 152 -5.16 -1.51 24.75
C PHE A 152 -4.27 -2.63 24.18
N GLN A 153 -4.24 -2.79 22.86
CA GLN A 153 -3.43 -3.79 22.18
C GLN A 153 -1.93 -3.47 22.20
N PHE A 154 -1.58 -2.18 22.17
CA PHE A 154 -0.20 -1.70 22.12
C PHE A 154 0.05 -0.55 23.11
N PRO A 155 0.04 -0.80 24.43
CA PRO A 155 0.05 0.24 25.45
C PRO A 155 1.34 1.07 25.50
N SER A 156 2.43 0.59 24.89
CA SER A 156 3.71 1.29 24.81
C SER A 156 3.90 2.08 23.53
N LEU A 157 2.93 2.08 22.60
CA LEU A 157 3.03 2.78 21.32
C LEU A 157 2.13 4.01 21.32
N GLU A 158 2.63 5.10 20.73
CA GLU A 158 1.90 6.34 20.56
C GLU A 158 1.14 6.35 19.23
N ILE A 159 -0.06 6.91 19.20
CA ILE A 159 -0.85 7.04 17.96
C ILE A 159 -0.49 8.35 17.26
N ILE A 160 -0.15 8.28 15.97
CA ILE A 160 -0.02 9.43 15.08
C ILE A 160 -1.10 9.31 14.00
N HIS A 161 -1.97 10.31 13.92
CA HIS A 161 -2.98 10.40 12.88
C HIS A 161 -2.41 11.03 11.61
N LEU A 162 -2.64 10.35 10.49
CA LEU A 162 -2.31 10.79 9.16
C LEU A 162 -3.58 11.18 8.40
N GLN A 163 -3.53 12.32 7.73
CA GLN A 163 -4.62 12.82 6.91
C GLN A 163 -4.39 12.48 5.45
N SER A 164 -5.32 11.73 4.85
CA SER A 164 -5.27 11.48 3.41
C SER A 164 -5.61 12.73 2.62
N LYS A 165 -4.78 13.01 1.61
CA LYS A 165 -5.03 14.08 0.62
C LYS A 165 -5.96 13.65 -0.51
N ASN A 166 -6.25 12.35 -0.63
CA ASN A 166 -7.00 11.75 -1.72
C ASN A 166 -8.27 11.04 -1.21
N LEU A 167 -9.08 11.76 -0.43
CA LEU A 167 -10.38 11.25 -0.02
C LEU A 167 -11.35 11.18 -1.20
N SER A 168 -12.27 10.22 -1.16
CA SER A 168 -13.38 10.18 -2.11
C SER A 168 -14.21 11.46 -1.97
N MET A 169 -14.62 12.05 -3.10
CA MET A 169 -15.45 13.24 -3.10
C MET A 169 -16.75 12.97 -2.35
N GLY A 170 -17.03 13.77 -1.31
CA GLY A 170 -18.19 13.61 -0.44
C GLY A 170 -17.92 12.89 0.89
N GLU A 171 -16.70 12.41 1.15
CA GLU A 171 -16.35 11.88 2.48
C GLU A 171 -16.36 12.97 3.56
N ASP A 172 -15.81 14.14 3.23
CA ASP A 172 -15.78 15.35 4.08
C ASP A 172 -15.34 15.08 5.54
N ILE A 173 -14.29 14.29 5.69
CA ILE A 173 -13.73 13.91 7.00
C ILE A 173 -12.97 15.12 7.56
N PRO A 174 -13.25 15.55 8.81
CA PRO A 174 -12.49 16.61 9.47
C PRO A 174 -11.00 16.27 9.53
N ASP A 175 -10.16 17.31 9.44
CA ASP A 175 -8.73 17.14 9.68
C ASP A 175 -8.51 16.67 11.12
N HIS A 176 -7.89 15.51 11.24
CA HIS A 176 -7.57 14.87 12.51
C HIS A 176 -6.07 14.56 12.60
N SER A 177 -5.25 15.16 11.76
CA SER A 177 -3.80 14.94 11.75
C SER A 177 -3.16 15.32 13.09
N SER A 178 -2.22 14.50 13.53
CA SER A 178 -1.42 14.80 14.73
C SER A 178 -0.27 15.75 14.37
N ASP A 179 0.04 16.68 15.27
CA ASP A 179 1.33 17.35 15.24
C ASP A 179 2.39 16.42 15.87
N VAL A 180 3.45 16.16 15.12
CA VAL A 180 4.50 15.22 15.49
C VAL A 180 5.70 16.01 15.95
N ASN A 181 6.14 15.86 17.20
CA ASN A 181 7.30 16.62 17.69
C ASN A 181 8.63 16.09 17.16
N GLU A 182 8.66 14.84 16.72
CA GLU A 182 9.88 14.21 16.25
C GLU A 182 10.14 14.50 14.79
N GLU A 183 11.42 14.79 14.49
CA GLU A 183 11.85 15.08 13.14
C GLU A 183 11.82 13.84 12.24
N TRP A 184 12.04 12.65 12.80
CA TRP A 184 12.17 11.41 12.06
C TRP A 184 11.33 10.30 12.67
N ILE A 185 10.48 9.69 11.83
CA ILE A 185 9.73 8.48 12.14
C ILE A 185 10.36 7.32 11.38
N ARG A 186 10.61 6.21 12.07
CA ARG A 186 11.35 5.08 11.49
C ARG A 186 10.49 3.84 11.33
N ALA A 187 10.51 3.28 10.13
CA ALA A 187 10.10 1.91 9.88
C ALA A 187 11.33 0.98 9.94
N VAL A 188 11.21 -0.16 10.59
CA VAL A 188 12.23 -1.21 10.64
C VAL A 188 11.71 -2.43 9.89
N GLU A 189 12.49 -2.91 8.93
CA GLU A 189 12.20 -4.15 8.22
C GLU A 189 13.48 -4.90 7.87
N SER A 190 13.57 -6.16 8.25
CA SER A 190 14.75 -7.00 8.00
C SER A 190 16.04 -6.29 8.42
N ASP A 191 16.09 -5.82 9.67
CA ASP A 191 17.22 -5.07 10.26
C ASP A 191 17.55 -3.70 9.62
N LEU A 192 16.85 -3.30 8.55
CA LEU A 192 17.04 -1.99 7.93
C LEU A 192 16.16 -0.95 8.61
N ARG A 193 16.74 0.21 8.88
CA ARG A 193 16.04 1.39 9.42
C ARG A 193 15.73 2.35 8.30
N MET A 194 14.45 2.65 8.12
CA MET A 194 13.92 3.48 7.04
C MET A 194 13.20 4.67 7.67
N SER A 195 13.90 5.79 7.77
CA SER A 195 13.47 7.06 8.30
C SER A 195 12.61 7.84 7.29
N ILE A 196 11.57 8.49 7.80
CA ILE A 196 10.66 9.41 7.11
C ILE A 196 10.65 10.71 7.91
N SER A 197 10.88 11.84 7.24
CA SER A 197 10.87 13.14 7.90
C SER A 197 9.45 13.55 8.32
N LYS A 198 9.33 14.39 9.35
CA LYS A 198 8.08 15.03 9.76
C LYS A 198 7.38 15.72 8.58
N GLU A 199 8.14 16.43 7.74
CA GLU A 199 7.61 17.16 6.58
C GLU A 199 6.91 16.23 5.57
N ASN A 200 7.45 15.03 5.39
CA ASN A 200 6.96 14.07 4.41
C ASN A 200 6.00 13.03 4.98
N LEU A 201 5.91 12.84 6.30
CA LEU A 201 5.08 11.82 6.94
C LEU A 201 3.61 11.80 6.46
N GLN A 202 3.02 12.97 6.21
CA GLN A 202 1.63 13.10 5.73
C GLN A 202 1.46 12.80 4.23
N LYS A 203 2.56 12.66 3.48
CA LYS A 203 2.58 12.39 2.03
C LYS A 203 3.19 11.03 1.70
N THR A 204 4.04 10.54 2.58
CA THR A 204 5.03 9.50 2.37
C THR A 204 4.88 8.51 3.52
N GLY A 205 4.50 7.27 3.20
CA GLY A 205 4.45 6.15 4.14
C GLY A 205 5.59 5.16 3.89
N PHE A 206 5.47 3.94 4.41
CA PHE A 206 6.38 2.85 4.06
C PHE A 206 5.64 1.74 3.30
N TYR A 207 6.21 1.29 2.19
CA TYR A 207 5.61 0.23 1.35
C TYR A 207 6.03 -1.16 1.85
N PHE A 208 5.16 -1.75 2.67
CA PHE A 208 5.34 -3.09 3.26
C PHE A 208 4.97 -4.25 2.32
N ASP A 209 4.27 -3.97 1.22
CA ASP A 209 3.82 -4.97 0.23
C ASP A 209 4.99 -5.73 -0.43
N HIS A 210 6.13 -5.08 -0.60
CA HIS A 210 7.34 -5.70 -1.15
C HIS A 210 8.25 -6.40 -0.13
N ARG A 211 7.86 -6.51 1.15
CA ARG A 211 8.65 -7.17 2.21
C ARG A 211 9.20 -8.54 1.81
N ASP A 212 8.30 -9.42 1.40
CA ASP A 212 8.68 -10.81 1.11
C ASP A 212 9.49 -10.91 -0.19
N ASN A 213 9.22 -10.00 -1.14
CA ASN A 213 10.01 -9.89 -2.36
C ASN A 213 11.43 -9.39 -2.07
N ARG A 214 11.60 -8.44 -1.14
CA ARG A 214 12.92 -7.98 -0.65
C ARG A 214 13.68 -9.09 0.06
N LYS A 215 13.02 -9.88 0.92
CA LYS A 215 13.62 -11.07 1.56
C LYS A 215 14.05 -12.12 0.53
N ARG A 216 13.22 -12.35 -0.49
CA ARG A 216 13.56 -13.25 -1.61
C ARG A 216 14.77 -12.75 -2.39
N LEU A 217 14.83 -11.44 -2.67
CA LEU A 217 15.99 -10.83 -3.31
C LEU A 217 17.25 -10.98 -2.45
N GLU A 218 17.17 -10.72 -1.15
CA GLU A 218 18.29 -10.90 -0.22
C GLU A 218 18.83 -12.34 -0.27
N ALA A 219 17.96 -13.34 -0.22
CA ALA A 219 18.36 -14.74 -0.32
C ALA A 219 19.01 -15.08 -1.67
N LEU A 220 18.46 -14.56 -2.78
CA LEU A 220 18.98 -14.80 -4.12
C LEU A 220 20.37 -14.19 -4.32
N VAL A 221 20.57 -12.95 -3.89
CA VAL A 221 21.87 -12.25 -4.02
C VAL A 221 22.95 -12.95 -3.22
N LYS A 222 22.65 -13.34 -1.97
CA LYS A 222 23.57 -14.12 -1.13
C LYS A 222 23.92 -15.47 -1.75
N ALA A 223 23.00 -16.11 -2.46
CA ALA A 223 23.23 -17.43 -3.06
C ALA A 223 24.00 -17.38 -4.38
N ARG A 224 23.75 -16.36 -5.23
CA ARG A 224 24.22 -16.37 -6.64
C ARG A 224 25.04 -15.17 -7.08
N LEU A 225 25.01 -14.06 -6.35
CA LEU A 225 25.60 -12.79 -6.77
C LEU A 225 26.51 -12.19 -5.70
N GLN A 226 27.23 -13.04 -4.94
CA GLN A 226 28.15 -12.61 -3.88
C GLN A 226 29.28 -11.67 -4.37
N LYS A 227 29.51 -11.62 -5.69
CA LYS A 227 30.53 -10.75 -6.32
C LYS A 227 29.93 -9.51 -7.00
N ALA A 228 28.61 -9.31 -6.94
CA ALA A 228 28.00 -8.12 -7.51
C ALA A 228 28.55 -6.87 -6.81
N SER A 229 29.11 -5.96 -7.61
CA SER A 229 29.76 -4.75 -7.13
C SER A 229 28.85 -3.54 -7.29
N THR A 230 28.04 -3.48 -8.35
CA THR A 230 27.21 -2.31 -8.64
C THR A 230 25.73 -2.66 -8.79
N SER A 231 24.87 -1.87 -8.16
CA SER A 231 23.42 -1.94 -8.34
C SER A 231 22.79 -0.58 -8.59
N VAL A 232 21.59 -0.60 -9.18
CA VAL A 232 20.72 0.57 -9.29
C VAL A 232 19.29 0.23 -8.85
N ASP A 233 18.72 1.09 -8.01
CA ASP A 233 17.34 1.07 -7.57
C ASP A 233 16.58 2.20 -8.29
N LEU A 234 15.77 1.83 -9.28
CA LEU A 234 15.00 2.77 -10.10
C LEU A 234 13.61 2.94 -9.52
N PHE A 235 13.14 4.19 -9.48
CA PHE A 235 11.92 4.58 -8.76
C PHE A 235 12.05 4.25 -7.27
N SER A 236 13.24 4.53 -6.75
CA SER A 236 13.71 4.03 -5.46
C SER A 236 12.85 4.45 -4.26
N TYR A 237 12.06 5.53 -4.37
CA TYR A 237 11.28 6.07 -3.26
C TYR A 237 12.18 6.30 -2.03
N LEU A 238 12.00 5.59 -0.91
CA LEU A 238 12.87 5.69 0.28
C LEU A 238 14.11 4.77 0.20
N GLY A 239 14.27 3.98 -0.86
CA GLY A 239 15.43 3.14 -1.14
C GLY A 239 15.34 1.72 -0.59
N ALA A 240 14.16 1.20 -0.23
CA ALA A 240 14.06 -0.09 0.47
C ALA A 240 14.70 -1.26 -0.31
N TRP A 241 14.60 -1.26 -1.64
CA TRP A 241 15.23 -2.26 -2.50
C TRP A 241 16.75 -2.12 -2.51
N GLY A 242 17.28 -0.93 -2.80
CA GLY A 242 18.73 -0.71 -2.82
C GLY A 242 19.39 -0.88 -1.45
N MET A 243 18.74 -0.50 -0.36
CA MET A 243 19.23 -0.75 1.01
C MET A 243 19.32 -2.25 1.31
N THR A 244 18.37 -3.04 0.81
CA THR A 244 18.42 -4.51 0.89
C THR A 244 19.63 -5.06 0.13
N LEU A 245 19.93 -4.52 -1.05
CA LEU A 245 21.12 -4.90 -1.83
C LEU A 245 22.42 -4.55 -1.08
N LEU A 246 22.52 -3.33 -0.53
CA LEU A 246 23.69 -2.94 0.27
C LEU A 246 23.88 -3.82 1.51
N LYS A 247 22.80 -4.19 2.21
CA LYS A 247 22.81 -5.16 3.32
C LYS A 247 23.39 -6.51 2.91
N THR A 248 23.15 -6.96 1.68
CA THR A 248 23.65 -8.27 1.20
C THR A 248 25.14 -8.28 0.84
N GLY A 249 25.79 -7.11 0.80
CA GLY A 249 27.21 -6.97 0.50
C GLY A 249 27.53 -6.37 -0.87
N VAL A 250 26.54 -5.96 -1.66
CA VAL A 250 26.75 -5.26 -2.95
C VAL A 250 27.50 -3.96 -2.70
N ASP A 251 28.67 -3.73 -3.32
CA ASP A 251 29.58 -2.63 -2.94
C ASP A 251 28.92 -1.24 -3.07
N LYS A 252 28.34 -0.92 -4.22
CA LYS A 252 27.71 0.37 -4.51
C LYS A 252 26.28 0.24 -5.00
N CYS A 253 25.39 1.11 -4.53
CA CYS A 253 24.03 1.24 -5.05
C CYS A 253 23.71 2.69 -5.43
N VAL A 254 23.21 2.88 -6.65
CA VAL A 254 22.63 4.17 -7.07
C VAL A 254 21.12 4.12 -6.87
N PHE A 255 20.56 5.13 -6.22
CA PHE A 255 19.14 5.28 -5.99
C PHE A 255 18.62 6.40 -6.87
N VAL A 256 17.60 6.14 -7.70
CA VAL A 256 17.07 7.12 -8.66
C VAL A 256 15.60 7.35 -8.39
N ASP A 257 15.23 8.60 -8.11
CA ASP A 257 13.83 9.03 -7.98
C ASP A 257 13.66 10.49 -8.39
N GLN A 258 12.47 10.91 -8.79
CA GLN A 258 12.17 12.31 -9.11
C GLN A 258 11.72 13.12 -7.87
N ALA A 259 11.26 12.43 -6.83
CA ALA A 259 10.80 13.03 -5.59
C ALA A 259 11.95 13.70 -4.83
N LYS A 260 11.61 14.74 -4.05
CA LYS A 260 12.54 15.42 -3.16
C LYS A 260 12.70 14.62 -1.87
N LEU A 261 13.61 13.65 -1.89
CA LEU A 261 13.88 12.69 -0.81
C LEU A 261 15.37 12.67 -0.39
N GLU A 262 16.13 13.70 -0.77
CA GLU A 262 17.57 13.81 -0.52
C GLU A 262 17.89 13.60 0.97
N SER A 263 17.15 14.28 1.85
CA SER A 263 17.30 14.17 3.31
C SER A 263 17.00 12.77 3.84
N GLU A 264 15.93 12.14 3.35
CA GLU A 264 15.56 10.77 3.72
C GLU A 264 16.64 9.78 3.29
N PHE A 265 17.21 9.93 2.09
CA PHE A 265 18.29 9.08 1.60
C PHE A 265 19.56 9.23 2.41
N GLU A 266 20.01 10.46 2.67
CA GLU A 266 21.18 10.72 3.51
C GLU A 266 20.99 10.08 4.88
N LYS A 267 19.83 10.30 5.50
CA LYS A 267 19.48 9.73 6.80
C LYS A 267 19.46 8.20 6.79
N ASN A 268 18.83 7.59 5.79
CA ASN A 268 18.72 6.14 5.67
C ASN A 268 20.08 5.50 5.42
N LEU A 269 20.93 6.11 4.59
CA LEU A 269 22.29 5.60 4.36
C LEU A 269 23.13 5.69 5.63
N GLU A 270 23.04 6.80 6.37
CA GLU A 270 23.74 6.97 7.64
C GLU A 270 23.30 5.92 8.68
N GLU A 271 21.99 5.78 8.92
CA GLU A 271 21.46 4.88 9.96
C GLU A 271 21.72 3.40 9.69
N ASN A 272 22.00 3.03 8.45
CA ASN A 272 22.34 1.67 8.04
C ASN A 272 23.85 1.48 7.76
N GLY A 273 24.69 2.50 7.97
CA GLY A 273 26.14 2.41 7.77
C GLY A 273 26.56 2.28 6.30
N PHE A 274 25.79 2.88 5.39
CA PHE A 274 25.94 2.79 3.94
C PHE A 274 26.27 4.12 3.27
N SER A 275 26.60 5.17 4.01
CA SER A 275 26.90 6.52 3.47
C SER A 275 27.96 6.50 2.36
N ASP A 276 29.01 5.69 2.50
CA ASP A 276 30.06 5.57 1.47
C ASP A 276 29.68 4.66 0.30
N ARG A 277 28.52 4.00 0.35
CA ARG A 277 28.11 2.94 -0.58
C ARG A 277 26.87 3.30 -1.40
N GLY A 278 26.08 4.28 -0.95
CA GLY A 278 24.89 4.75 -1.66
C GLY A 278 25.09 6.11 -2.33
N THR A 279 24.50 6.30 -3.50
CA THR A 279 24.36 7.62 -4.12
C THR A 279 22.92 7.84 -4.55
N PHE A 280 22.30 8.92 -4.05
CA PHE A 280 20.97 9.34 -4.52
C PHE A 280 21.09 10.29 -5.72
N VAL A 281 20.30 10.02 -6.75
CA VAL A 281 20.22 10.83 -7.97
C VAL A 281 18.77 11.26 -8.15
N ARG A 282 18.51 12.55 -7.92
CA ARG A 282 17.18 13.10 -8.13
C ARG A 282 16.92 13.41 -9.61
N GLN A 283 16.29 12.48 -10.31
CA GLN A 283 16.07 12.57 -11.76
C GLN A 283 14.88 11.72 -12.22
N ASP A 284 14.30 12.09 -13.36
CA ASP A 284 13.39 11.20 -14.08
C ASP A 284 14.14 9.92 -14.52
N VAL A 285 13.59 8.75 -14.18
CA VAL A 285 14.22 7.46 -14.42
C VAL A 285 14.46 7.20 -15.91
N PHE A 286 13.55 7.61 -16.80
CA PHE A 286 13.73 7.39 -18.24
C PHE A 286 14.92 8.19 -18.78
N LYS A 287 15.10 9.43 -18.32
CA LYS A 287 16.28 10.26 -18.65
C LYS A 287 17.56 9.65 -18.10
N TYR A 288 17.56 9.22 -16.84
CA TYR A 288 18.72 8.59 -16.22
C TYR A 288 19.16 7.32 -16.98
N LEU A 289 18.20 6.49 -17.40
CA LEU A 289 18.49 5.31 -18.21
C LEU A 289 19.04 5.65 -19.61
N ASP A 290 18.57 6.74 -20.22
CA ASP A 290 19.14 7.22 -21.49
C ASP A 290 20.59 7.69 -21.33
N GLU A 291 20.91 8.36 -20.23
CA GLU A 291 22.28 8.75 -19.90
C GLU A 291 23.17 7.53 -19.61
N CYS A 292 22.67 6.53 -18.87
CA CYS A 292 23.39 5.28 -18.66
C CYS A 292 23.70 4.59 -19.97
N LYS A 293 22.71 4.48 -20.87
CA LYS A 293 22.90 3.90 -22.20
C LYS A 293 23.95 4.65 -23.02
N ASN A 294 23.87 5.98 -23.07
CA ASN A 294 24.79 6.82 -23.86
C ASN A 294 26.23 6.75 -23.32
N ASN A 295 26.39 6.67 -22.00
CA ASN A 295 27.69 6.58 -21.33
C ASN A 295 28.16 5.13 -21.12
N LYS A 296 27.42 4.14 -21.63
CA LYS A 296 27.70 2.69 -21.47
C LYS A 296 27.86 2.27 -20.01
N ILE A 297 27.13 2.89 -19.09
CA ILE A 297 27.08 2.53 -17.67
C ILE A 297 26.30 1.23 -17.52
N LYS A 298 26.86 0.29 -16.75
CA LYS A 298 26.30 -1.04 -16.50
C LYS A 298 26.23 -1.34 -15.00
N PHE A 299 25.22 -2.09 -14.59
CA PHE A 299 25.00 -2.56 -13.23
C PHE A 299 24.86 -4.07 -13.19
N ASP A 300 25.39 -4.69 -12.15
CA ASP A 300 25.22 -6.13 -11.92
C ASP A 300 23.79 -6.46 -11.47
N ILE A 301 23.12 -5.51 -10.79
CA ILE A 301 21.73 -5.66 -10.37
C ILE A 301 20.95 -4.39 -10.70
N VAL A 302 19.82 -4.54 -11.40
CA VAL A 302 18.91 -3.45 -11.74
C VAL A 302 17.54 -3.76 -11.13
N VAL A 303 17.05 -2.90 -10.24
CA VAL A 303 15.69 -2.96 -9.70
C VAL A 303 14.83 -1.88 -10.37
N SER A 304 13.62 -2.24 -10.76
CA SER A 304 12.66 -1.34 -11.40
C SER A 304 11.28 -1.52 -10.80
N ASP A 305 10.87 -0.59 -9.95
CA ASP A 305 9.58 -0.59 -9.25
C ASP A 305 8.76 0.69 -9.53
N PRO A 306 8.28 0.88 -10.77
CA PRO A 306 7.62 2.12 -11.15
C PRO A 306 6.24 2.28 -10.48
N PRO A 307 5.79 3.53 -10.28
CA PRO A 307 4.39 3.78 -9.93
C PRO A 307 3.46 3.24 -11.02
N ALA A 308 2.18 3.02 -10.67
CA ALA A 308 1.20 2.52 -11.63
C ALA A 308 1.08 3.46 -12.86
N PHE A 309 1.33 2.94 -14.05
CA PHE A 309 1.29 3.72 -15.30
C PHE A 309 -0.11 4.24 -15.63
N ILE A 310 -1.14 3.51 -15.22
CA ILE A 310 -2.53 3.83 -15.52
C ILE A 310 -3.41 3.54 -14.30
N LYS A 311 -4.52 4.27 -14.20
CA LYS A 311 -5.57 4.03 -13.20
C LYS A 311 -6.78 3.28 -13.78
N ASN A 312 -6.92 3.26 -15.12
CA ASN A 312 -8.12 2.75 -15.79
C ASN A 312 -7.80 1.56 -16.70
N VAL A 313 -8.63 0.52 -16.65
CA VAL A 313 -8.51 -0.70 -17.48
C VAL A 313 -8.46 -0.39 -18.99
N LYS A 314 -9.17 0.66 -19.44
CA LYS A 314 -9.21 1.06 -20.86
C LYS A 314 -7.82 1.41 -21.44
N ASP A 315 -6.89 1.84 -20.59
CA ASP A 315 -5.54 2.25 -21.01
C ASP A 315 -4.50 1.12 -20.87
N LYS A 316 -4.92 -0.11 -20.60
CA LYS A 316 -4.05 -1.28 -20.37
C LYS A 316 -2.98 -1.48 -21.43
N LYS A 317 -3.34 -1.34 -22.72
CA LYS A 317 -2.38 -1.43 -23.83
C LYS A 317 -1.25 -0.40 -23.72
N LYS A 318 -1.56 0.83 -23.28
CA LYS A 318 -0.55 1.88 -23.08
C LYS A 318 0.38 1.55 -21.92
N ALA A 319 -0.13 0.97 -20.83
CA ALA A 319 0.71 0.53 -19.72
C ALA A 319 1.70 -0.55 -20.16
N ILE A 320 1.26 -1.56 -20.91
CA ILE A 320 2.14 -2.61 -21.44
C ILE A 320 3.25 -2.02 -22.31
N VAL A 321 2.92 -1.08 -23.22
CA VAL A 321 3.93 -0.39 -24.03
C VAL A 321 4.90 0.43 -23.16
N GLY A 322 4.40 1.06 -22.09
CA GLY A 322 5.22 1.76 -21.10
C GLY A 322 6.22 0.84 -20.40
N TYR A 323 5.75 -0.32 -19.93
CA TYR A 323 6.59 -1.37 -19.33
C TYR A 323 7.63 -1.89 -20.31
N GLU A 324 7.23 -2.28 -21.54
CA GLU A 324 8.18 -2.74 -22.55
C GLU A 324 9.29 -1.70 -22.82
N LYS A 325 8.92 -0.41 -22.92
CA LYS A 325 9.88 0.69 -23.09
C LYS A 325 10.83 0.82 -21.89
N LEU A 326 10.29 0.74 -20.67
CA LEU A 326 11.08 0.80 -19.44
C LEU A 326 12.05 -0.38 -19.34
N HIS A 327 11.56 -1.61 -19.51
CA HIS A 327 12.35 -2.82 -19.46
C HIS A 327 13.45 -2.81 -20.52
N SER A 328 13.16 -2.39 -21.75
CA SER A 328 14.20 -2.29 -22.79
C SER A 328 15.31 -1.33 -22.39
N LYS A 329 15.01 -0.19 -21.77
CA LYS A 329 16.04 0.75 -21.28
C LYS A 329 16.82 0.18 -20.09
N ALA A 330 16.13 -0.41 -19.12
CA ALA A 330 16.74 -1.02 -17.94
C ALA A 330 17.69 -2.17 -18.34
N LEU A 331 17.24 -3.07 -19.22
CA LEU A 331 18.05 -4.18 -19.73
C LEU A 331 19.27 -3.70 -20.54
N THR A 332 19.23 -2.53 -21.18
CA THR A 332 20.46 -1.98 -21.81
C THR A 332 21.50 -1.55 -20.78
N CYS A 333 21.15 -1.39 -19.51
CA CYS A 333 22.05 -0.97 -18.43
C CYS A 333 22.49 -2.16 -17.55
N ILE A 334 22.12 -3.40 -17.87
CA ILE A 334 22.53 -4.57 -17.08
C ILE A 334 23.84 -5.18 -17.60
N SER A 335 24.71 -5.62 -16.68
CA SER A 335 25.89 -6.42 -16.96
C SER A 335 25.51 -7.84 -17.42
N GLU A 336 26.40 -8.50 -18.15
CA GLU A 336 26.24 -9.93 -18.46
C GLU A 336 26.21 -10.77 -17.18
N GLY A 337 25.26 -11.71 -17.10
CA GLY A 337 25.03 -12.50 -15.88
C GLY A 337 24.39 -11.72 -14.73
N GLY A 338 23.98 -10.47 -14.95
CA GLY A 338 23.32 -9.64 -13.95
C GLY A 338 21.87 -10.04 -13.65
N LEU A 339 21.31 -9.44 -12.60
CA LEU A 339 19.94 -9.66 -12.16
C LEU A 339 19.04 -8.45 -12.45
N PHE A 340 17.90 -8.71 -13.09
CA PHE A 340 16.85 -7.71 -13.27
C PHE A 340 15.65 -8.03 -12.38
N VAL A 341 15.30 -7.11 -11.48
CA VAL A 341 14.10 -7.17 -10.65
C VAL A 341 13.06 -6.23 -11.24
N ALA A 342 11.98 -6.78 -11.78
CA ALA A 342 10.87 -6.02 -12.34
C ALA A 342 9.64 -6.12 -11.44
N ALA A 343 9.11 -4.97 -11.01
CA ALA A 343 7.89 -4.88 -10.21
C ALA A 343 6.82 -4.02 -10.90
N SER A 344 5.57 -4.20 -10.49
CA SER A 344 4.41 -3.50 -11.02
C SER A 344 3.28 -3.47 -10.00
N CYS A 345 2.76 -2.27 -9.74
CA CYS A 345 1.52 -2.06 -8.99
C CYS A 345 0.32 -1.74 -9.89
N THR A 346 0.43 -1.93 -11.21
CA THR A 346 -0.64 -1.61 -12.18
C THR A 346 -1.71 -2.72 -12.19
N GLN A 347 -2.72 -2.61 -11.33
CA GLN A 347 -3.76 -3.64 -11.12
C GLN A 347 -4.40 -4.23 -12.40
N PRO A 348 -4.68 -3.47 -13.48
CA PRO A 348 -5.27 -4.04 -14.68
C PRO A 348 -4.37 -4.98 -15.51
N VAL A 349 -3.04 -4.96 -15.28
CA VAL A 349 -2.07 -5.78 -16.02
C VAL A 349 -1.87 -7.10 -15.27
N SER A 350 -2.06 -8.23 -15.96
CA SER A 350 -1.86 -9.55 -15.35
C SER A 350 -0.38 -9.89 -15.23
N ILE A 351 -0.05 -10.87 -14.39
CA ILE A 351 1.34 -11.33 -14.22
C ILE A 351 1.92 -11.88 -15.52
N GLU A 352 1.12 -12.58 -16.32
CA GLU A 352 1.54 -13.15 -17.60
C GLU A 352 1.85 -12.05 -18.62
N GLU A 353 1.03 -11.00 -18.68
CA GLU A 353 1.27 -9.88 -19.58
C GLU A 353 2.51 -9.08 -19.18
N PHE A 354 2.73 -8.93 -17.87
CA PHE A 354 3.91 -8.28 -17.33
C PHE A 354 5.19 -9.09 -17.64
N ASP A 355 5.20 -10.39 -17.37
CA ASP A 355 6.32 -11.28 -17.70
C ASP A 355 6.61 -11.30 -19.21
N MET A 356 5.57 -11.34 -20.04
CA MET A 356 5.74 -11.22 -21.50
C MET A 356 6.33 -9.89 -21.93
N SER A 357 6.05 -8.80 -21.21
CA SER A 357 6.64 -7.49 -21.51
C SER A 357 8.16 -7.48 -21.28
N VAL A 358 8.64 -8.19 -20.25
CA VAL A 358 10.08 -8.37 -19.99
C VAL A 358 10.71 -9.23 -21.09
N LYS A 359 10.11 -10.39 -21.41
CA LYS A 359 10.60 -11.31 -22.46
C LYS A 359 10.74 -10.62 -23.81
N ARG A 360 9.70 -9.91 -24.26
CA ARG A 360 9.74 -9.16 -25.52
C ARG A 360 10.83 -8.09 -25.54
N SER A 361 11.06 -7.42 -24.41
CA SER A 361 12.10 -6.40 -24.29
C SER A 361 13.50 -7.01 -24.34
N ALA A 362 13.69 -8.21 -23.79
CA ALA A 362 14.95 -8.97 -23.90
C ALA A 362 15.17 -9.49 -25.33
N ASP A 363 14.15 -10.05 -25.97
CA ASP A 363 14.22 -10.56 -27.35
C ASP A 363 14.65 -9.46 -28.34
N ARG A 364 14.09 -8.26 -28.21
CA ARG A 364 14.46 -7.09 -29.04
C ARG A 364 15.93 -6.69 -28.90
N LEU A 365 16.56 -7.02 -27.77
CA LEU A 365 17.95 -6.75 -27.48
C LEU A 365 18.85 -7.97 -27.72
N ASN A 366 18.30 -9.09 -28.19
CA ASN A 366 18.98 -10.38 -28.33
C ASN A 366 19.62 -10.86 -27.02
N LEU A 367 18.94 -10.67 -25.89
CA LEU A 367 19.39 -11.13 -24.58
C LEU A 367 18.71 -12.44 -24.19
N GLY A 368 19.49 -13.44 -23.77
CA GLY A 368 18.95 -14.61 -23.09
C GLY A 368 18.59 -14.26 -21.65
N ILE A 369 17.38 -14.64 -21.20
CA ILE A 369 16.93 -14.44 -19.82
C ILE A 369 16.42 -15.75 -19.22
N GLU A 370 16.63 -15.92 -17.92
CA GLU A 370 16.08 -17.00 -17.11
C GLU A 370 15.18 -16.38 -16.02
N SER A 371 13.91 -16.76 -15.99
CA SER A 371 12.96 -16.29 -14.98
C SER A 371 12.93 -17.24 -13.79
N PHE A 372 12.92 -16.70 -12.55
CA PHE A 372 12.95 -17.47 -11.30
C PHE A 372 11.71 -17.29 -10.44
#